data_AF-A0A7W1D8W7-F1
#
_entry.id   AF-A0A7W1D8W7-F1
#
_cell.length_a   1.000
_cell.length_b   1.000
_cell.length_c   1.000
_cell.angle_alpha   90.00
_cell.angle_beta   90.00
_cell.angle_gamma   90.00
#
_symmetry.space_group_name_H-M   'P 1'
#
loop_
_entity.id
_entity.type
_entity.pdbx_description
1 polymer ?
#
loop_
_entity_poly.entity_id
_entity_poly.type
_entity_poly.pdbx_seq_one_letter_code
_entity_poly.pdbx_strand_id
1 'polypeptide(L)'
;MSLLGRWRITEMDLWDHDAIDLVGPAFIQFAGRSGHFRFIAVEGWIDCHHRRRDGRPFVDFTWDGHDDCDPASGRGWAGLEDDGSLSGHVFFHHGDDSGFTAVRAEDDSRYGESPGRGTK
;
A
#
# COMPACT_ATOMS: atom_id res chain seq x y z
N MET A 1 -8.86 -6.41 15.42
CA MET A 1 -8.33 -5.34 14.54
C MET A 1 -8.54 -5.76 13.09
N SER A 2 -8.74 -4.80 12.18
CA SER A 2 -9.01 -5.07 10.76
C SER A 2 -7.88 -4.52 9.89
N LEU A 3 -7.64 -5.15 8.74
CA LEU A 3 -6.73 -4.63 7.71
C LEU A 3 -7.28 -3.38 6.99
N LEU A 4 -8.59 -3.12 7.09
CA LEU A 4 -9.22 -1.99 6.42
C LEU A 4 -8.61 -0.64 6.86
N GLY A 5 -8.41 0.22 5.87
CA GLY A 5 -7.80 1.54 6.04
C GLY A 5 -6.45 1.66 5.33
N ARG A 6 -5.80 2.81 5.55
CA ARG A 6 -4.50 3.14 4.96
C ARG A 6 -3.38 2.83 5.95
N TRP A 7 -2.28 2.29 5.41
CA TRP A 7 -1.08 1.92 6.13
C TRP A 7 0.10 2.62 5.47
N ARG A 8 0.93 3.31 6.27
CA ARG A 8 2.18 3.94 5.84
C ARG A 8 3.26 2.86 5.78
N ILE A 9 3.80 2.61 4.59
CA ILE A 9 4.93 1.68 4.42
C ILE A 9 6.18 2.35 4.99
N THR A 10 6.85 1.72 5.95
CA THR A 10 8.02 2.32 6.62
C THR A 10 9.34 1.72 6.17
N GLU A 11 9.32 0.46 5.72
CA GLU A 11 10.50 -0.28 5.29
C GLU A 11 10.15 -1.20 4.12
N MET A 12 11.11 -1.42 3.24
CA MET A 12 11.07 -2.40 2.16
C MET A 12 12.44 -3.06 2.01
N ASP A 13 12.47 -4.33 1.60
CA ASP A 13 13.72 -5.10 1.51
C ASP A 13 14.68 -4.58 0.41
N LEU A 14 14.14 -4.07 -0.71
CA LEU A 14 14.94 -3.66 -1.87
C LEU A 14 15.31 -2.17 -1.90
N TRP A 15 14.60 -1.32 -1.17
CA TRP A 15 14.70 0.13 -1.27
C TRP A 15 14.81 0.78 0.11
N ASP A 16 15.73 1.74 0.23
CA ASP A 16 15.88 2.52 1.47
C ASP A 16 14.73 3.52 1.69
N HIS A 17 14.70 4.13 2.88
CA HIS A 17 13.61 5.02 3.27
C HIS A 17 13.47 6.22 2.31
N ASP A 18 14.56 6.82 1.84
CA ASP A 18 14.50 7.99 0.96
C ASP A 18 13.99 7.59 -0.43
N ALA A 19 14.28 6.38 -0.88
CA ALA A 19 13.77 5.83 -2.14
C ALA A 19 12.28 5.51 -2.07
N ILE A 20 11.78 4.85 -1.01
CA ILE A 20 10.35 4.44 -0.97
C ILE A 20 9.39 5.62 -1.10
N ASP A 21 9.79 6.82 -0.66
CA ASP A 21 8.97 8.03 -0.70
C ASP A 21 9.21 8.92 -1.93
N LEU A 22 9.89 8.41 -2.97
CA LEU A 22 10.33 9.19 -4.14
C LEU A 22 9.23 10.07 -4.75
N VAL A 23 8.02 9.55 -4.95
CA VAL A 23 6.87 10.31 -5.52
C VAL A 23 5.82 10.69 -4.45
N GLY A 24 6.21 10.65 -3.18
CA GLY A 24 5.39 10.96 -2.02
C GLY A 24 5.30 9.79 -1.03
N PRO A 25 4.68 10.00 0.15
CA PRO A 25 4.68 9.00 1.21
C PRO A 25 4.15 7.64 0.75
N ALA A 26 4.99 6.62 0.83
CA ALA A 26 4.64 5.24 0.48
C ALA A 26 3.51 4.69 1.38
N PHE A 27 2.55 4.01 0.79
CA PHE A 27 1.40 3.47 1.50
C PHE A 27 0.80 2.26 0.81
N ILE A 28 0.03 1.49 1.57
CA ILE A 28 -0.94 0.52 1.06
C ILE A 28 -2.28 0.71 1.76
N GLN A 29 -3.37 0.69 1.01
CA GLN A 29 -4.73 0.87 1.51
C GLN A 29 -5.60 -0.32 1.13
N PHE A 30 -6.36 -0.83 2.10
CA PHE A 30 -7.36 -1.87 1.90
C PHE A 30 -8.77 -1.29 2.12
N ALA A 31 -9.61 -1.36 1.10
CA ALA A 31 -10.96 -0.81 1.04
C ALA A 31 -11.99 -1.90 0.69
N GLY A 32 -12.07 -2.94 1.51
CA GLY A 32 -12.91 -4.10 1.25
C GLY A 32 -12.27 -4.98 0.18
N ARG A 33 -12.95 -5.22 -0.94
CA ARG A 33 -12.42 -6.04 -2.03
C ARG A 33 -11.44 -5.30 -2.94
N SER A 34 -11.32 -3.99 -2.79
CA SER A 34 -10.36 -3.18 -3.54
C SER A 34 -9.29 -2.61 -2.62
N GLY A 35 -8.24 -2.09 -3.22
CA GLY A 35 -7.19 -1.35 -2.52
C GLY A 35 -6.34 -0.55 -3.49
N HIS A 36 -5.38 0.17 -2.94
CA HIS A 36 -4.41 0.94 -3.71
C HIS A 36 -3.11 1.04 -2.94
N PHE A 37 -1.97 1.03 -3.62
CA PHE A 37 -0.68 1.30 -3.01
C PHE A 37 0.14 2.26 -3.85
N ARG A 38 1.12 2.89 -3.20
CA ARG A 38 2.19 3.64 -3.83
C ARG A 38 3.48 3.44 -3.04
N PHE A 39 4.59 3.27 -3.74
CA PHE A 39 5.94 3.39 -3.22
C PHE A 39 6.86 3.66 -4.42
N ILE A 40 8.02 4.29 -4.24
CA ILE A 40 8.91 4.70 -5.33
C ILE A 40 8.12 5.44 -6.45
N ALA A 41 8.32 5.11 -7.72
CA ALA A 41 7.49 5.52 -8.86
C ALA A 41 6.41 4.48 -9.25
N VAL A 42 6.01 3.60 -8.33
CA VAL A 42 5.01 2.56 -8.56
C VAL A 42 3.66 2.95 -7.95
N GLU A 43 2.59 2.80 -8.72
CA GLU A 43 1.21 2.89 -8.25
C GLU A 43 0.42 1.66 -8.71
N GLY A 44 -0.36 1.06 -7.82
CA GLY A 44 -1.11 -0.16 -8.11
C GLY A 44 -2.48 -0.20 -7.47
N TRP A 45 -3.47 -0.67 -8.22
CA TRP A 45 -4.82 -0.97 -7.74
C TRP A 45 -4.93 -2.45 -7.43
N ILE A 46 -5.60 -2.77 -6.33
CA ILE A 46 -5.52 -4.09 -5.70
C ILE A 46 -6.90 -4.75 -5.75
N ASP A 47 -6.97 -6.02 -6.16
CA ASP A 47 -8.11 -6.92 -5.88
C ASP A 47 -7.77 -7.80 -4.67
N CYS A 48 -8.55 -7.62 -3.59
CA CYS A 48 -8.26 -8.18 -2.27
C CYS A 48 -9.09 -9.44 -2.00
N HIS A 49 -8.40 -10.48 -1.53
CA HIS A 49 -8.98 -11.68 -0.96
C HIS A 49 -8.65 -11.78 0.53
N HIS A 50 -9.57 -11.30 1.36
CA HIS A 50 -9.42 -11.30 2.82
C HIS A 50 -9.55 -12.71 3.39
N ARG A 51 -8.59 -13.09 4.23
CA ARG A 51 -8.47 -14.40 4.89
C ARG A 51 -8.09 -14.23 6.36
N ARG A 52 -7.93 -15.37 7.05
CA ARG A 52 -7.25 -15.42 8.35
C ARG A 52 -6.08 -16.40 8.25
N ARG A 53 -4.96 -16.03 8.86
CA ARG A 53 -3.79 -16.90 9.02
C ARG A 53 -3.45 -16.95 10.50
N ASP A 54 -3.41 -18.15 11.07
CA ASP A 54 -3.20 -18.37 12.51
C ASP A 54 -4.14 -17.53 13.40
N GLY A 55 -5.39 -17.40 12.96
CA GLY A 55 -6.40 -16.59 13.66
C GLY A 55 -6.25 -15.07 13.50
N ARG A 56 -5.25 -14.56 12.77
CA ARG A 56 -5.02 -13.12 12.55
C ARG A 56 -5.54 -12.66 11.17
N PRO A 57 -5.94 -11.38 11.02
CA PRO A 57 -6.30 -10.81 9.73
C PRO A 57 -5.18 -10.95 8.71
N PHE A 58 -5.52 -11.44 7.51
CA PHE A 58 -4.59 -11.63 6.41
C PHE A 58 -5.29 -11.26 5.09
N VAL A 59 -4.55 -10.79 4.10
CA VAL A 59 -5.07 -10.53 2.77
C VAL A 59 -4.07 -11.03 1.74
N ASP A 60 -4.56 -11.75 0.75
CA ASP A 60 -3.84 -11.97 -0.50
C ASP A 60 -4.42 -11.05 -1.55
N PHE A 61 -3.60 -10.62 -2.49
CA PHE A 61 -4.08 -9.75 -3.54
C PHE A 61 -3.34 -9.94 -4.86
N THR A 62 -4.03 -9.57 -5.93
CA THR A 62 -3.43 -9.25 -7.23
C THR A 62 -3.50 -7.75 -7.45
N TRP A 63 -2.63 -7.21 -8.29
CA TRP A 63 -2.65 -5.79 -8.62
C TRP A 63 -2.26 -5.52 -10.07
N ASP A 64 -2.76 -4.41 -10.59
CA ASP A 64 -2.37 -3.80 -11.87
C ASP A 64 -2.15 -2.30 -11.69
N GLY A 65 -1.31 -1.71 -12.52
CA GLY A 65 -0.95 -0.30 -12.42
C GLY A 65 0.27 0.05 -13.25
N HIS A 66 1.17 0.87 -12.69
CA HIS A 66 2.34 1.38 -13.40
C HIS A 66 3.59 1.38 -12.51
N ASP A 67 4.75 1.18 -13.12
CA ASP A 67 6.08 1.41 -12.58
C ASP A 67 6.79 2.43 -13.49
N ASP A 68 7.05 3.64 -12.99
CA ASP A 68 7.63 4.75 -13.75
C ASP A 68 6.94 5.01 -15.11
N CYS A 69 5.60 5.10 -15.08
CA CYS A 69 4.72 5.24 -16.24
C CYS A 69 4.61 4.02 -17.17
N ASP A 70 5.39 2.95 -16.96
CA ASP A 70 5.25 1.70 -17.72
C ASP A 70 4.21 0.78 -17.07
N PRO A 71 3.33 0.11 -17.84
CA PRO A 71 2.36 -0.82 -17.28
C PRO A 71 3.02 -1.95 -16.47
N ALA A 72 2.57 -2.12 -15.24
CA ALA A 72 3.05 -3.13 -14.33
C ALA A 72 1.89 -3.88 -13.67
N SER A 73 2.15 -5.10 -13.22
CA SER A 73 1.17 -5.91 -12.53
C SER A 73 1.86 -6.92 -11.62
N GLY A 74 1.09 -7.57 -10.75
CA GLY A 74 1.65 -8.56 -9.88
C GLY A 74 0.69 -9.10 -8.84
N ARG A 75 1.26 -9.56 -7.72
CA ARG A 75 0.52 -10.10 -6.57
C ARG A 75 1.19 -9.70 -5.27
N GLY A 76 0.55 -9.98 -4.16
CA GLY A 76 1.14 -9.80 -2.86
C GLY A 76 0.27 -10.34 -1.74
N TRP A 77 0.75 -10.13 -0.53
CA TRP A 77 0.00 -10.42 0.68
C TRP A 77 0.35 -9.44 1.79
N ALA A 78 -0.54 -9.31 2.77
CA ALA A 78 -0.28 -8.57 3.99
C ALA A 78 -0.98 -9.21 5.20
N GLY A 79 -0.32 -9.18 6.35
CA GLY A 79 -0.78 -9.76 7.61
C GLY A 79 -0.61 -8.79 8.77
N LEU A 80 -1.60 -8.76 9.67
CA LEU A 80 -1.51 -7.96 10.88
C LEU A 80 -0.67 -8.67 11.94
N GLU A 81 0.33 -7.97 12.47
CA GLU A 81 1.22 -8.44 13.53
C GLU A 81 0.68 -8.16 14.93
N ASP A 82 1.30 -8.76 15.95
CA ASP A 82 0.85 -8.66 17.35
C ASP A 82 1.06 -7.26 17.94
N ASP A 83 2.04 -6.50 17.42
CA ASP A 83 2.30 -5.11 17.81
C ASP A 83 1.38 -4.09 17.11
N GLY A 84 0.49 -4.57 16.23
CA GLY A 84 -0.44 -3.75 15.46
C GLY A 84 0.15 -3.17 14.17
N SER A 85 1.39 -3.50 13.82
CA SER A 85 1.97 -3.23 12.50
C SER A 85 1.46 -4.24 11.46
N LEU A 86 1.79 -3.96 10.21
CA LEU A 86 1.49 -4.79 9.06
C LEU A 86 2.80 -5.30 8.46
N SER A 87 2.91 -6.61 8.28
CA SER A 87 3.95 -7.21 7.43
C SER A 87 3.35 -7.62 6.10
N GLY A 88 4.15 -7.62 5.04
CA GLY A 88 3.68 -8.09 3.75
C GLY A 88 4.77 -8.26 2.72
N HIS A 89 4.36 -8.64 1.52
CA HIS A 89 5.25 -8.84 0.38
C HIS A 89 4.53 -8.45 -0.90
N VAL A 90 5.23 -7.73 -1.79
CA VAL A 90 4.76 -7.39 -3.14
C VAL A 90 5.66 -8.06 -4.17
N PHE A 91 5.05 -8.69 -5.17
CA PHE A 91 5.71 -9.38 -6.27
C PHE A 91 5.31 -8.71 -7.58
N PHE A 92 6.29 -8.36 -8.41
CA PHE A 92 6.06 -7.90 -9.78
C PHE A 92 5.99 -9.10 -10.71
N HIS A 93 5.06 -9.07 -11.66
CA HIS A 93 5.00 -10.09 -12.71
C HIS A 93 6.23 -9.98 -13.60
N HIS A 94 7.05 -11.05 -13.65
CA HIS A 94 8.34 -11.06 -14.34
C HIS A 94 9.36 -10.02 -13.86
N GLY A 95 9.20 -9.51 -12.64
CA GLY A 95 10.12 -8.57 -12.02
C GLY A 95 10.59 -9.06 -10.67
N ASP A 96 11.10 -8.11 -9.89
CA ASP A 96 11.55 -8.33 -8.53
C ASP A 96 10.38 -8.51 -7.56
N ASP A 97 10.72 -8.80 -6.31
CA ASP A 97 9.79 -8.85 -5.19
C ASP A 97 10.44 -8.25 -3.94
N SER A 98 9.62 -7.64 -3.10
CA SER A 98 10.09 -7.00 -1.87
C SER A 98 9.14 -7.27 -0.72
N GLY A 99 9.69 -7.68 0.41
CA GLY A 99 9.02 -7.57 1.69
C GLY A 99 8.80 -6.11 2.05
N PHE A 100 7.80 -5.85 2.89
CA PHE A 100 7.55 -4.53 3.46
C PHE A 100 6.99 -4.63 4.88
N THR A 101 7.23 -3.58 5.66
CA THR A 101 6.51 -3.32 6.91
C THR A 101 5.75 -2.01 6.82
N ALA A 102 4.60 -1.93 7.47
CA ALA A 102 3.80 -0.72 7.51
C ALA A 102 3.15 -0.49 8.87
N VAL A 103 2.93 0.78 9.19
CA VAL A 103 2.19 1.22 10.38
C VAL A 103 0.86 1.84 9.97
N ARG A 104 -0.11 1.89 10.87
CA ARG A 104 -1.41 2.50 10.57
C ARG A 104 -1.21 3.98 10.23
N ALA A 105 -1.72 4.43 9.08
CA ALA A 105 -1.58 5.83 8.71
C ALA A 105 -2.43 6.71 9.63
N GLU A 106 -1.91 7.86 10.03
CA GLU A 106 -2.71 8.90 10.66
C GLU A 106 -3.73 9.43 9.65
N ASP A 107 -4.91 9.84 10.14
CA ASP A 107 -6.01 10.30 9.29
C ASP A 107 -5.63 11.63 8.63
N ASP A 108 -5.24 11.60 7.35
CA ASP A 108 -4.78 12.75 6.56
C ASP A 108 -5.94 13.66 6.11
N SER A 109 -6.85 13.95 7.04
CA SER A 109 -8.00 14.84 6.86
C SER A 109 -7.60 16.33 6.72
N ARG A 110 -6.32 16.66 6.58
CA ARG A 110 -5.82 18.05 6.54
C ARG A 110 -5.31 18.52 5.18
N TYR A 111 -5.19 17.66 4.18
CA TYR A 111 -4.79 18.05 2.81
C TYR A 111 -5.94 17.86 1.82
N GLY A 112 -7.02 18.64 1.99
CA GLY A 112 -8.19 18.59 1.10
C GLY A 112 -8.97 19.88 0.92
N GLU A 113 -8.53 21.01 1.50
CA GLU A 113 -9.20 22.31 1.29
C GLU A 113 -8.49 23.08 0.17
N SER A 114 -9.00 22.95 -1.05
CA SER A 114 -8.64 23.87 -2.15
C SER A 114 -9.23 25.25 -1.84
N PRO A 115 -8.48 26.36 -1.97
CA PRO A 115 -9.04 27.68 -1.74
C PRO A 115 -10.14 27.95 -2.77
N GLY A 116 -11.32 28.26 -2.25
CA GLY A 116 -12.55 28.47 -3.01
C GLY A 116 -12.34 29.40 -4.21
N ARG A 117 -12.82 28.95 -5.36
CA ARG A 117 -12.87 29.73 -6.60
C ARG A 117 -13.78 30.93 -6.37
N GLY A 118 -13.16 32.08 -6.10
CA GLY A 118 -13.85 33.37 -5.98
C GLY A 118 -14.63 33.69 -7.25
N THR A 119 -15.91 33.97 -7.07
CA THR A 119 -16.84 34.45 -8.09
C THR A 119 -16.41 35.83 -8.61
N LYS A 120 -16.38 35.98 -9.93
CA LYS A 120 -16.78 37.21 -10.63
C LYS A 120 -17.40 36.87 -11.97
#